data_AF-A0AAX1VM75-F1
#
_entry.id   AF-A0AAX1VM75-F1
#
_cell.length_a   1.000
_cell.length_b   1.000
_cell.length_c   1.000
_cell.angle_alpha   90.00
_cell.angle_beta   90.00
_cell.angle_gamma   90.00
#
_symmetry.space_group_name_H-M   'P 1'
#
loop_
_entity.id
_entity.type
_entity.pdbx_description
1 polymer ?
#
loop_
_entity_poly.entity_id
_entity_poly.type
_entity_poly.pdbx_seq_one_letter_code
_entity_poly.pdbx_strand_id
1 'polypeptide(L)'
;MFDQKKIDAIAERDATIECFNITLTQNTLNFPLIFSGPGCLFFDESKNLKVKLYSTSTTSESIEVTSFFWSDHIGLIPEERYFELEAEDAHGKTWKNTRVLVQRGVDIYPSGSVLELILTNVRSLLQLSHSTIGASALITVNGNYRMPFNEFIDNGKGSKELAKLRLPQGTKTVEIVQKDNRLEISIVDSLHPVELNSLFYLLEGISIAIGQLLEASFIVLRNGNTYEAYIQGSVTENTYTLADAIVEITPRRETELSDFLQLYMKARPKGLNHLVNYWHRLKDISKANTEAAALVLCVNIEGMVKNYFSISTDLDETTLKEISDTRNFIKSSESNIPKTGANAILSFLGSPKKKDGISYSHRHELVQRDR
;
A
#
# COMPACT_ATOMS: atom_id res chain seq x y z
N MET A 1 -4.26 15.18 20.61
CA MET A 1 -5.14 14.63 19.54
C MET A 1 -5.19 15.65 18.41
N PHE A 2 -5.42 15.25 17.16
CA PHE A 2 -5.70 16.25 16.13
C PHE A 2 -7.09 16.85 16.35
N ASP A 3 -7.21 18.16 16.24
CA ASP A 3 -8.49 18.81 16.08
C ASP A 3 -8.95 18.68 14.62
N GLN A 4 -10.24 18.94 14.38
CA GLN A 4 -10.82 18.79 13.05
C GLN A 4 -10.14 19.69 12.00
N LYS A 5 -9.75 20.91 12.39
CA LYS A 5 -9.08 21.86 11.50
C LYS A 5 -7.74 21.34 10.99
N LYS A 6 -6.95 20.70 11.86
CA LYS A 6 -5.68 20.05 11.49
C LYS A 6 -5.90 18.81 10.63
N ILE A 7 -6.94 18.02 10.91
CA ILE A 7 -7.32 16.87 10.08
C ILE A 7 -7.66 17.35 8.67
N ASP A 8 -8.48 18.40 8.56
CA ASP A 8 -8.88 18.97 7.28
C ASP A 8 -7.68 19.52 6.51
N ALA A 9 -6.79 20.28 7.17
CA ALA A 9 -5.60 20.83 6.54
C ALA A 9 -4.62 19.74 6.04
N ILE A 10 -4.44 18.66 6.81
CA ILE A 10 -3.61 17.53 6.39
C ILE A 10 -4.25 16.81 5.19
N ALA A 11 -5.57 16.61 5.22
CA ALA A 11 -6.31 15.96 4.13
C ALA A 11 -6.31 16.80 2.84
N GLU A 12 -6.44 18.12 2.95
CA GLU A 12 -6.36 19.10 1.85
C GLU A 12 -4.92 19.36 1.38
N ARG A 13 -3.95 18.76 2.08
CA ARG A 13 -2.52 18.82 1.77
C ARG A 13 -2.03 20.26 1.72
N ASP A 14 -2.39 21.03 2.74
CA ASP A 14 -1.98 22.42 2.93
C ASP A 14 -1.40 22.68 4.34
N ALA A 15 -1.33 21.64 5.18
CA ALA A 15 -0.75 21.73 6.50
C ALA A 15 0.78 21.90 6.48
N THR A 16 1.27 22.68 7.44
CA THR A 16 2.67 22.71 7.86
C THR A 16 2.75 22.30 9.33
N ILE A 17 3.63 21.36 9.64
CA ILE A 17 3.88 20.84 10.98
C ILE A 17 5.28 21.31 11.38
N GLU A 18 5.33 22.31 12.25
CA GLU A 18 6.59 22.82 12.80
C GLU A 18 7.22 21.80 13.73
N CYS A 19 8.51 21.54 13.53
CA CYS A 19 9.29 20.58 14.29
C CYS A 19 10.52 21.26 14.91
N PHE A 20 10.61 21.24 16.23
CA PHE A 20 11.72 21.84 16.95
C PHE A 20 13.01 21.04 16.83
N ASN A 21 12.87 19.72 16.63
CA ASN A 21 13.98 18.82 16.39
C ASN A 21 13.60 17.81 15.32
N ILE A 22 14.42 17.72 14.29
CA ILE A 22 14.37 16.70 13.24
C ILE A 22 15.74 16.05 13.21
N THR A 23 15.75 14.72 13.21
CA THR A 23 16.96 13.91 13.05
C THR A 23 16.77 12.99 11.85
N LEU A 24 17.74 13.01 10.93
CA LEU A 24 17.88 12.05 9.85
C LEU A 24 19.11 11.19 10.12
N THR A 25 18.93 9.88 10.24
CA THR A 25 20.01 8.92 10.50
C THR A 25 20.12 7.94 9.34
N GLN A 26 21.28 7.83 8.72
CA GLN A 26 21.50 6.90 7.61
C GLN A 26 21.31 5.44 8.04
N ASN A 27 20.67 4.63 7.20
CA ASN A 27 20.39 3.20 7.45
C ASN A 27 21.66 2.34 7.24
N THR A 28 22.72 2.61 7.99
CA THR A 28 23.96 1.82 8.01
C THR A 28 24.37 1.50 9.43
N LEU A 29 24.97 0.33 9.63
CA LEU A 29 25.44 -0.13 10.94
C LEU A 29 26.73 0.57 11.37
N ASN A 30 27.54 1.02 10.41
CA ASN A 30 28.86 1.57 10.66
C ASN A 30 28.88 3.05 10.28
N PHE A 31 29.12 3.92 11.26
CA PHE A 31 29.29 5.37 11.12
C PHE A 31 28.19 6.04 10.27
N PRO A 32 26.92 6.01 10.71
CA PRO A 32 25.84 6.61 9.96
C PRO A 32 26.02 8.13 9.85
N LEU A 33 25.73 8.67 8.67
CA LEU A 33 25.55 10.11 8.51
C LEU A 33 24.31 10.55 9.28
N ILE A 34 24.44 11.61 10.08
CA ILE A 34 23.36 12.16 10.88
C ILE A 34 23.22 13.66 10.58
N PHE A 35 22.01 14.08 10.23
CA PHE A 35 21.63 15.48 10.15
C PHE A 35 20.62 15.78 11.25
N SER A 36 20.83 16.86 12.02
CA SER A 36 19.93 17.22 13.10
C SER A 36 19.76 18.74 13.22
N GLY A 37 18.54 19.15 13.52
CA GLY A 37 18.19 20.55 13.72
C GLY A 37 16.70 20.83 13.54
N PRO A 38 16.28 22.11 13.62
CA PRO A 38 14.89 22.49 13.50
C PRO A 38 14.42 22.45 12.04
N GLY A 39 13.10 22.41 11.85
CA GLY A 39 12.49 22.46 10.53
C GLY A 39 11.00 22.17 10.54
N CYS A 40 10.47 21.62 9.45
CA CYS A 40 9.05 21.32 9.35
C CYS A 40 8.74 20.17 8.39
N LEU A 41 7.57 19.55 8.59
CA LEU A 41 6.92 18.71 7.60
C LEU A 41 5.85 19.56 6.89
N PHE A 42 5.86 19.59 5.56
CA PHE A 42 4.95 20.45 4.81
C PHE A 42 4.57 19.84 3.47
N PHE A 43 3.48 20.32 2.87
CA PHE A 43 3.12 19.97 1.51
C PHE A 43 3.59 21.05 0.55
N ASP A 44 4.25 20.66 -0.55
CA ASP A 44 4.65 21.60 -1.60
C ASP A 44 3.49 21.96 -2.55
N GLU A 45 3.78 22.82 -3.53
CA GLU A 45 2.80 23.24 -4.55
C GLU A 45 2.24 22.06 -5.36
N SER A 46 3.04 21.00 -5.52
CA SER A 46 2.64 19.76 -6.18
C SER A 46 1.93 18.79 -5.23
N LYS A 47 1.57 19.26 -4.03
CA LYS A 47 0.92 18.49 -2.97
C LYS A 47 1.75 17.27 -2.57
N ASN A 48 3.07 17.29 -2.66
CA ASN A 48 3.93 16.24 -2.11
C ASN A 48 4.34 16.60 -0.69
N LEU A 49 4.31 15.62 0.20
CA LEU A 49 4.82 15.76 1.55
C LEU A 49 6.35 15.83 1.50
N LYS A 50 6.90 16.85 2.12
CA LYS A 50 8.32 17.07 2.27
C LYS A 50 8.71 17.30 3.72
N VAL A 51 9.97 17.02 4.02
CA VAL A 51 10.65 17.52 5.21
C VAL A 51 11.60 18.62 4.81
N LYS A 52 11.58 19.73 5.57
CA LYS A 52 12.64 20.73 5.55
C LYS A 52 13.40 20.67 6.87
N LEU A 53 14.72 20.66 6.81
CA LEU A 53 15.60 20.60 7.97
C LEU A 53 16.74 21.61 7.80
N TYR A 54 17.00 22.39 8.85
CA TYR A 54 18.17 23.25 8.97
C TYR A 54 19.18 22.58 9.91
N SER A 55 20.23 21.99 9.34
CA SER A 55 21.24 21.23 10.09
C SER A 55 22.48 22.08 10.33
N THR A 56 22.78 22.40 11.60
CA THR A 56 24.05 23.01 11.99
C THR A 56 25.15 21.95 12.16
N SER A 57 24.77 20.69 12.36
CA SER A 57 25.69 19.57 12.30
C SER A 57 25.95 19.25 10.84
N THR A 58 26.92 19.94 10.27
CA THR A 58 27.67 19.36 9.17
C THR A 58 28.81 18.58 9.81
N THR A 59 28.89 17.28 9.59
CA THR A 59 30.18 16.59 9.46
C THR A 59 30.89 17.15 8.22
N SER A 60 31.09 18.48 8.17
CA SER A 60 31.56 19.29 7.05
C SER A 60 33.02 19.08 6.70
N GLU A 61 33.68 18.10 7.31
CA GLU A 61 35.06 17.76 6.98
C GLU A 61 35.23 16.41 6.30
N SER A 62 34.19 15.56 6.17
CA SER A 62 34.37 14.28 5.49
C SER A 62 34.02 14.35 4.01
N ILE A 63 35.02 14.05 3.18
CA ILE A 63 34.92 13.67 1.75
C ILE A 63 33.77 12.65 1.52
N GLU A 64 33.38 11.91 2.56
CA GLU A 64 32.29 10.94 2.63
C GLU A 64 30.90 11.54 2.40
N VAL A 65 30.59 12.75 2.90
CA VAL A 65 29.29 13.39 2.65
C VAL A 65 29.17 13.78 1.17
N THR A 66 30.24 14.32 0.60
CA THR A 66 30.31 14.63 -0.83
C THR A 66 30.34 13.38 -1.71
N SER A 67 31.04 12.31 -1.33
CA SER A 67 31.02 11.08 -2.15
C SER A 67 29.65 10.38 -2.09
N PHE A 68 28.94 10.51 -0.96
CA PHE A 68 27.59 9.99 -0.82
C PHE A 68 26.61 10.68 -1.78
N PHE A 69 26.54 12.01 -1.83
CA PHE A 69 25.56 12.69 -2.69
C PHE A 69 25.84 12.58 -4.19
N TRP A 70 27.09 12.36 -4.58
CA TRP A 70 27.52 12.40 -5.98
C TRP A 70 27.69 11.00 -6.61
N SER A 71 27.36 9.94 -5.87
CA SER A 71 27.30 8.58 -6.41
C SER A 71 25.92 8.29 -6.99
N ASP A 72 25.79 8.42 -8.31
CA ASP A 72 24.60 7.99 -9.04
C ASP A 72 24.49 6.46 -8.99
N HIS A 73 23.34 5.97 -8.51
CA HIS A 73 23.03 4.56 -8.50
C HIS A 73 22.08 4.27 -9.66
N ILE A 74 22.50 3.40 -10.59
CA ILE A 74 21.64 2.88 -11.66
C ILE A 74 21.03 1.58 -11.16
N GLY A 75 19.70 1.50 -11.13
CA GLY A 75 18.96 0.31 -10.72
C GLY A 75 18.42 0.40 -9.30
N LEU A 76 18.46 -0.72 -8.58
CA LEU A 76 17.86 -0.86 -7.26
C LEU A 76 18.67 -0.06 -6.23
N ILE A 77 18.05 0.92 -5.58
CA ILE A 77 18.72 1.77 -4.58
C ILE A 77 18.92 0.92 -3.30
N PRO A 78 20.16 0.73 -2.83
CA PRO A 78 20.43 -0.12 -1.69
C PRO A 78 20.04 0.56 -0.36
N GLU A 79 19.89 -0.22 0.71
CA GLU A 79 19.25 0.24 1.95
C GLU A 79 20.05 1.35 2.64
N GLU A 80 21.38 1.29 2.57
CA GLU A 80 22.31 2.28 3.12
C GLU A 80 22.19 3.67 2.50
N ARG A 81 21.42 3.83 1.41
CA ARG A 81 21.13 5.14 0.80
C ARG A 81 19.93 5.83 1.42
N TYR A 82 19.14 5.10 2.21
CA TYR A 82 18.00 5.64 2.90
C TYR A 82 18.37 6.12 4.30
N PHE A 83 17.56 7.04 4.80
CA PHE A 83 17.66 7.58 6.14
C PHE A 83 16.36 7.32 6.91
N GLU A 84 16.50 7.03 8.19
CA GLU A 84 15.45 7.10 9.18
C GLU A 84 15.24 8.56 9.61
N LEU A 85 13.99 9.02 9.54
CA LEU A 85 13.53 10.30 10.03
C LEU A 85 12.90 10.12 11.40
N GLU A 86 13.28 10.97 12.34
CA GLU A 86 12.56 11.22 13.59
C GLU A 86 12.38 12.73 13.76
N ALA A 87 11.13 13.21 13.84
CA ALA A 87 10.81 14.62 13.97
C ALA A 87 9.84 14.86 15.13
N GLU A 88 10.19 15.73 16.06
CA GLU A 88 9.35 16.13 17.18
C GLU A 88 8.64 17.44 16.87
N ASP A 89 7.31 17.41 16.79
CA ASP A 89 6.50 18.59 16.53
C ASP A 89 6.30 19.48 17.77
N ALA A 90 5.73 20.67 17.55
CA ALA A 90 5.48 21.63 18.62
C ALA A 90 4.54 21.16 19.76
N HIS A 91 3.91 19.99 19.61
CA HIS A 91 3.06 19.37 20.61
C HIS A 91 3.70 18.14 21.27
N GLY A 92 5.01 17.93 21.07
CA GLY A 92 5.76 16.80 21.61
C GLY A 92 5.42 15.46 20.94
N LYS A 93 4.81 15.50 19.74
CA LYS A 93 4.51 14.29 18.99
C LYS A 93 5.69 13.95 18.08
N THR A 94 6.16 12.71 18.18
CA THR A 94 7.20 12.18 17.31
C THR A 94 6.61 11.61 16.02
N TRP A 95 7.18 12.05 14.90
CA TRP A 95 6.92 11.59 13.54
C TRP A 95 8.11 10.78 13.06
N LYS A 96 7.84 9.65 12.40
CA LYS A 96 8.84 8.71 11.92
C LYS A 96 8.62 8.35 10.46
N ASN A 97 9.72 8.15 9.73
CA ASN A 97 9.75 7.48 8.43
C ASN A 97 11.05 6.66 8.36
N THR A 98 11.02 5.44 7.85
CA THR A 98 12.21 4.56 7.84
C THR A 98 13.01 4.59 6.55
N ARG A 99 12.48 5.21 5.49
CA ARG A 99 13.06 5.23 4.14
C ARG A 99 12.90 6.60 3.49
N VAL A 100 13.73 7.54 3.93
CA VAL A 100 13.90 8.85 3.30
C VAL A 100 15.11 8.80 2.37
N LEU A 101 14.89 9.13 1.09
CA LEU A 101 15.97 9.11 0.11
C LEU A 101 16.61 10.50 0.01
N VAL A 102 17.90 10.58 0.32
CA VAL A 102 18.67 11.83 0.28
C VAL A 102 19.54 11.84 -0.98
N GLN A 103 18.92 11.97 -2.14
CA GLN A 103 19.63 12.08 -3.44
C GLN A 103 19.68 13.52 -3.98
N ARG A 104 18.64 14.31 -3.70
CA ARG A 104 18.48 15.70 -4.15
C ARG A 104 17.85 16.50 -3.02
N GLY A 105 18.05 17.83 -3.04
CA GLY A 105 17.51 18.73 -2.01
C GLY A 105 18.41 18.84 -0.79
N VAL A 106 19.74 18.83 -0.98
CA VAL A 106 20.70 19.18 0.07
C VAL A 106 21.51 20.35 -0.42
N ASP A 107 21.36 21.49 0.24
CA ASP A 107 22.12 22.71 -0.01
C ASP A 107 23.10 22.92 1.15
N ILE A 108 24.39 22.99 0.85
CA ILE A 108 25.45 23.16 1.86
C ILE A 108 25.92 24.60 1.86
N TYR A 109 25.90 25.23 3.04
CA TYR A 109 26.33 26.60 3.28
C TYR A 109 27.43 26.65 4.34
N PRO A 110 28.21 27.75 4.44
CA PRO A 110 29.21 27.91 5.50
C PRO A 110 28.66 27.82 6.93
N SER A 111 27.38 28.13 7.11
CA SER A 111 26.70 28.11 8.41
C SER A 111 25.98 26.79 8.72
N GLY A 112 26.03 25.80 7.82
CA GLY A 112 25.32 24.53 7.94
C GLY A 112 24.66 24.08 6.63
N SER A 113 23.86 23.03 6.69
CA SER A 113 23.14 22.49 5.53
C SER A 113 21.63 22.69 5.65
N VAL A 114 20.97 22.91 4.52
CA VAL A 114 19.52 22.89 4.39
C VAL A 114 19.14 21.65 3.59
N LEU A 115 18.26 20.83 4.16
CA LEU A 115 17.74 19.63 3.51
C LEU A 115 16.25 19.82 3.24
N GLU A 116 15.83 19.67 1.98
CA GLU A 116 14.43 19.64 1.57
C GLU A 116 14.17 18.34 0.79
N LEU A 117 13.54 17.37 1.45
CA LEU A 117 13.44 15.99 0.96
C LEU A 117 12.00 15.55 0.82
N ILE A 118 11.70 14.80 -0.25
CA ILE A 118 10.38 14.20 -0.46
C ILE A 118 10.22 12.99 0.46
N LEU A 119 9.08 12.90 1.13
CA LEU A 119 8.71 11.78 1.98
C LEU A 119 7.71 10.88 1.27
N THR A 120 7.88 9.57 1.43
CA THR A 120 6.90 8.58 0.96
C THR A 120 5.70 8.49 1.88
N ASN A 121 5.88 8.79 3.17
CA ASN A 121 4.86 8.90 4.21
C ASN A 121 5.49 9.47 5.49
N VAL A 122 4.69 9.77 6.51
CA VAL A 122 5.16 9.86 7.90
C VAL A 122 4.14 9.21 8.82
N ARG A 123 4.65 8.58 9.87
CA ARG A 123 3.82 7.93 10.90
C ARG A 123 4.13 8.51 12.26
N SER A 124 3.11 8.70 13.07
CA SER A 124 3.28 9.07 14.47
C SER A 124 2.53 8.10 15.37
N LEU A 125 3.12 7.77 16.50
CA LEU A 125 2.52 6.96 17.56
C LEU A 125 2.63 7.73 18.87
N LEU A 126 1.48 7.95 19.52
CA LEU A 126 1.37 8.65 20.78
C LEU A 126 0.66 7.75 21.80
N GLN A 127 1.23 7.66 23.00
CA GLN A 127 0.58 7.03 24.14
C GLN A 127 -0.30 8.06 24.87
N LEU A 128 -1.59 7.74 25.02
CA LEU A 128 -2.58 8.53 25.74
C LEU A 128 -2.63 8.13 27.22
N SER A 129 -2.99 9.08 28.07
CA SER A 129 -3.18 8.85 29.51
C SER A 129 -4.40 7.98 29.83
N HIS A 130 -5.42 8.01 28.96
CA HIS A 130 -6.68 7.30 29.17
C HIS A 130 -6.90 6.24 28.10
N SER A 131 -7.26 5.04 28.55
CA SER A 131 -7.64 3.93 27.68
C SER A 131 -9.15 3.92 27.43
N THR A 132 -9.55 3.61 26.21
CA THR A 132 -10.95 3.36 25.82
C THR A 132 -11.14 1.93 25.35
N ILE A 133 -12.28 1.32 25.63
CA ILE A 133 -12.60 0.00 25.08
C ILE A 133 -12.87 0.14 23.58
N GLY A 134 -12.35 -0.80 22.79
CA GLY A 134 -12.51 -0.81 21.34
C GLY A 134 -11.54 0.12 20.60
N ALA A 135 -11.92 0.44 19.37
CA ALA A 135 -11.11 1.17 18.41
C ALA A 135 -11.94 2.12 17.56
N SER A 136 -11.30 3.20 17.13
CA SER A 136 -11.85 4.10 16.11
C SER A 136 -10.76 4.48 15.12
N ALA A 137 -11.08 4.51 13.84
CA ALA A 137 -10.21 5.03 12.81
C ALA A 137 -10.96 5.98 11.87
N LEU A 138 -10.24 6.96 11.35
CA LEU A 138 -10.67 7.84 10.28
C LEU A 138 -9.64 7.76 9.16
N ILE A 139 -10.11 7.54 7.95
CA ILE A 139 -9.32 7.55 6.73
C ILE A 139 -9.88 8.66 5.84
N THR A 140 -9.02 9.49 5.28
CA THR A 140 -9.39 10.42 4.21
C THR A 140 -8.79 9.95 2.90
N VAL A 141 -9.59 10.03 1.84
CA VAL A 141 -9.17 9.75 0.46
C VAL A 141 -9.59 10.94 -0.39
N ASN A 142 -8.68 11.45 -1.20
CA ASN A 142 -8.93 12.62 -2.04
C ASN A 142 -9.61 12.17 -3.33
N GLY A 143 -10.72 12.80 -3.70
CA GLY A 143 -11.48 12.49 -4.91
C GLY A 143 -12.99 12.34 -4.68
N ASN A 144 -13.68 12.15 -5.79
CA ASN A 144 -15.12 11.89 -5.84
C ASN A 144 -15.36 10.46 -6.30
N TYR A 145 -16.00 9.67 -5.44
CA TYR A 145 -16.20 8.24 -5.69
C TYR A 145 -17.68 7.89 -5.75
N ARG A 146 -18.03 7.01 -6.68
CA ARG A 146 -19.37 6.42 -6.74
C ARG A 146 -19.41 5.22 -5.81
N MET A 147 -20.39 5.22 -4.91
CA MET A 147 -20.62 4.16 -3.94
C MET A 147 -22.12 3.90 -3.85
N PRO A 148 -22.53 2.70 -3.39
CA PRO A 148 -23.93 2.39 -3.14
C PRO A 148 -24.45 3.08 -1.86
N PHE A 149 -24.44 4.41 -1.83
CA PHE A 149 -24.85 5.21 -0.67
C PHE A 149 -26.28 4.84 -0.22
N ASN A 150 -26.50 4.76 1.08
CA ASN A 150 -27.75 4.30 1.70
C ASN A 150 -28.34 5.28 2.73
N GLU A 151 -27.58 6.28 3.18
CA GLU A 151 -27.99 7.31 4.13
C GLU A 151 -27.82 8.73 3.56
N PHE A 152 -28.72 9.63 3.93
CA PHE A 152 -28.64 11.04 3.57
C PHE A 152 -27.82 11.83 4.58
N ILE A 153 -27.04 12.80 4.11
CA ILE A 153 -26.36 13.81 4.93
C ILE A 153 -26.96 15.19 4.68
N ASP A 154 -26.89 16.06 5.68
CA ASP A 154 -27.20 17.48 5.53
C ASP A 154 -26.00 18.18 4.89
N ASN A 155 -26.22 18.90 3.79
CA ASN A 155 -25.16 19.64 3.11
C ASN A 155 -24.99 21.08 3.62
N GLY A 156 -25.62 21.43 4.74
CA GLY A 156 -25.52 22.75 5.37
C GLY A 156 -26.24 23.86 4.62
N LYS A 157 -26.87 23.55 3.47
CA LYS A 157 -27.63 24.49 2.63
C LYS A 157 -29.14 24.26 2.71
N GLY A 158 -29.60 23.56 3.75
CA GLY A 158 -31.01 23.21 3.93
C GLY A 158 -31.49 22.10 2.99
N SER A 159 -30.58 21.35 2.37
CA SER A 159 -30.90 20.23 1.50
C SER A 159 -30.16 18.96 1.95
N LYS A 160 -30.72 17.81 1.58
CA LYS A 160 -30.15 16.50 1.92
C LYS A 160 -29.58 15.85 0.67
N GLU A 161 -28.41 15.24 0.82
CA GLU A 161 -27.72 14.54 -0.25
C GLU A 161 -27.48 13.08 0.14
N LEU A 162 -27.70 12.15 -0.80
CA LEU A 162 -27.45 10.73 -0.58
C LEU A 162 -25.96 10.44 -0.79
N ALA A 163 -25.16 10.72 0.23
CA ALA A 163 -23.69 10.69 0.17
C ALA A 163 -23.06 9.94 1.35
N LYS A 164 -23.85 9.20 2.15
CA LYS A 164 -23.35 8.33 3.22
C LYS A 164 -23.70 6.87 2.97
N LEU A 165 -22.72 6.01 3.19
CA LEU A 165 -22.83 4.58 3.16
C LEU A 165 -22.48 4.04 4.55
N ARG A 166 -23.42 3.34 5.17
CA ARG A 166 -23.22 2.71 6.48
C ARG A 166 -23.27 1.19 6.34
N LEU A 167 -22.21 0.53 6.79
CA LEU A 167 -22.01 -0.91 6.75
C LEU A 167 -21.79 -1.46 8.18
N PRO A 168 -22.85 -1.90 8.88
CA PRO A 168 -22.72 -2.56 10.18
C PRO A 168 -22.23 -4.01 10.01
N GLN A 169 -21.26 -4.42 10.84
CA GLN A 169 -20.58 -5.71 10.83
C GLN A 169 -20.38 -6.21 12.26
N GLY A 170 -21.46 -6.62 12.93
CA GLY A 170 -21.41 -7.07 14.33
C GLY A 170 -21.01 -5.92 15.27
N THR A 171 -19.82 -6.00 15.88
CA THR A 171 -19.29 -4.96 16.79
C THR A 171 -18.62 -3.81 16.06
N LYS A 172 -18.38 -3.98 14.76
CA LYS A 172 -17.75 -3.02 13.89
C LYS A 172 -18.78 -2.30 13.04
N THR A 173 -18.62 -1.00 12.85
CA THR A 173 -19.36 -0.21 11.85
C THR A 173 -18.36 0.51 10.98
N VAL A 174 -18.55 0.42 9.66
CA VAL A 174 -17.83 1.23 8.68
C VAL A 174 -18.81 2.24 8.10
N GLU A 175 -18.50 3.53 8.23
CA GLU A 175 -19.24 4.62 7.62
C GLU A 175 -18.36 5.30 6.57
N ILE A 176 -18.88 5.45 5.36
CA ILE A 176 -18.21 6.11 4.25
C ILE A 176 -19.04 7.33 3.88
N VAL A 177 -18.46 8.52 3.89
CA VAL A 177 -19.15 9.78 3.58
C VAL A 177 -18.40 10.50 2.47
N GLN A 178 -19.09 10.81 1.38
CA GLN A 178 -18.59 11.74 0.36
C GLN A 178 -18.91 13.18 0.80
N LYS A 179 -17.87 14.01 0.92
CA LYS A 179 -17.97 15.44 1.21
C LYS A 179 -17.10 16.20 0.25
N ASP A 180 -17.71 17.07 -0.57
CA ASP A 180 -16.99 17.80 -1.63
C ASP A 180 -16.09 16.83 -2.41
N ASN A 181 -14.81 17.15 -2.62
CA ASN A 181 -13.83 16.30 -3.30
C ASN A 181 -13.08 15.34 -2.36
N ARG A 182 -13.72 14.83 -1.32
CA ARG A 182 -13.11 13.96 -0.31
C ARG A 182 -14.06 12.85 0.13
N LEU A 183 -13.51 11.65 0.22
CA LEU A 183 -14.16 10.51 0.84
C LEU A 183 -13.60 10.32 2.25
N GLU A 184 -14.48 10.35 3.24
CA GLU A 184 -14.15 10.05 4.65
C GLU A 184 -14.67 8.67 5.01
N ILE A 185 -13.77 7.79 5.47
CA ILE A 185 -14.12 6.45 5.93
C ILE A 185 -13.86 6.39 7.44
N SER A 186 -14.92 6.31 8.21
CA SER A 186 -14.89 6.15 9.66
C SER A 186 -15.14 4.69 10.02
N ILE A 187 -14.27 4.12 10.86
CA ILE A 187 -14.40 2.78 11.39
C ILE A 187 -14.53 2.89 12.90
N VAL A 188 -15.54 2.25 13.47
CA VAL A 188 -15.69 2.11 14.93
C VAL A 188 -15.90 0.63 15.23
N ASP A 189 -15.03 0.05 16.06
CA ASP A 189 -15.23 -1.28 16.63
C ASP A 189 -15.35 -1.15 18.15
N SER A 190 -16.49 -1.57 18.69
CA SER A 190 -16.76 -1.40 20.13
C SER A 190 -15.99 -2.37 21.03
N LEU A 191 -15.38 -3.42 20.46
CA LEU A 191 -14.73 -4.48 21.25
C LEU A 191 -13.26 -4.69 20.88
N HIS A 192 -12.94 -4.68 19.58
CA HIS A 192 -11.62 -5.13 19.12
C HIS A 192 -10.73 -3.97 18.69
N PRO A 193 -9.40 -4.07 18.90
CA PRO A 193 -8.46 -3.13 18.31
C PRO A 193 -8.48 -3.24 16.78
N VAL A 194 -8.18 -2.14 16.10
CA VAL A 194 -8.04 -2.10 14.64
C VAL A 194 -6.58 -1.85 14.30
N GLU A 195 -5.98 -2.71 13.49
CA GLU A 195 -4.59 -2.52 13.03
C GLU A 195 -4.52 -1.61 11.80
N LEU A 196 -3.47 -0.79 11.71
CA LEU A 196 -3.25 0.08 10.54
C LEU A 196 -3.24 -0.71 9.22
N ASN A 197 -2.61 -1.89 9.19
CA ASN A 197 -2.58 -2.74 8.00
C ASN A 197 -3.98 -3.19 7.56
N SER A 198 -4.88 -3.45 8.51
CA SER A 198 -6.27 -3.81 8.21
C SER A 198 -7.04 -2.64 7.58
N LEU A 199 -6.67 -1.39 7.87
CA LEU A 199 -7.25 -0.21 7.22
C LEU A 199 -6.82 -0.11 5.75
N PHE A 200 -5.54 -0.41 5.45
CA PHE A 200 -5.07 -0.48 4.07
C PHE A 200 -5.75 -1.61 3.29
N TYR A 201 -5.97 -2.78 3.91
CA TYR A 201 -6.72 -3.86 3.27
C TYR A 201 -8.18 -3.49 3.00
N LEU A 202 -8.81 -2.73 3.90
CA LEU A 202 -10.17 -2.24 3.70
C LEU A 202 -10.22 -1.31 2.47
N LEU A 203 -9.31 -0.35 2.39
CA LEU A 203 -9.19 0.55 1.23
C LEU A 203 -8.92 -0.21 -0.07
N GLU A 204 -8.03 -1.20 -0.02
CA GLU A 204 -7.73 -2.06 -1.16
C GLU A 204 -8.99 -2.81 -1.62
N GLY A 205 -9.72 -3.43 -0.69
CA GLY A 205 -10.97 -4.13 -0.99
C GLY A 205 -12.03 -3.21 -1.60
N ILE A 206 -12.20 -2.01 -1.05
CA ILE A 206 -13.13 -1.01 -1.62
C ILE A 206 -12.68 -0.62 -3.03
N SER A 207 -11.38 -0.40 -3.22
CA SER A 207 -10.82 -0.02 -4.52
C SER A 207 -11.09 -1.07 -5.60
N ILE A 208 -10.88 -2.34 -5.26
CA ILE A 208 -11.15 -3.48 -6.14
C ILE A 208 -12.65 -3.57 -6.44
N ALA A 209 -13.50 -3.48 -5.41
CA ALA A 209 -14.94 -3.64 -5.56
C ALA A 209 -15.54 -2.60 -6.52
N ILE A 210 -15.13 -1.33 -6.42
CA ILE A 210 -15.67 -0.25 -7.24
C ILE A 210 -14.89 -0.02 -8.54
N GLY A 211 -13.76 -0.71 -8.73
CA GLY A 211 -12.93 -0.55 -9.92
C GLY A 211 -12.15 0.77 -9.99
N GLN A 212 -12.00 1.49 -8.87
CA GLN A 212 -11.30 2.79 -8.79
C GLN A 212 -10.29 2.75 -7.65
N LEU A 213 -9.15 3.42 -7.82
CA LEU A 213 -8.12 3.41 -6.79
C LEU A 213 -8.42 4.41 -5.66
N LEU A 214 -8.49 3.90 -4.43
CA LEU A 214 -8.50 4.69 -3.21
C LEU A 214 -7.12 4.62 -2.56
N GLU A 215 -6.42 5.75 -2.56
CA GLU A 215 -5.17 5.94 -1.84
C GLU A 215 -5.45 6.82 -0.62
N ALA A 216 -5.15 6.33 0.59
CA ALA A 216 -5.28 7.14 1.79
C ALA A 216 -4.42 8.39 1.68
N SER A 217 -5.01 9.57 1.84
CA SER A 217 -4.24 10.80 2.04
C SER A 217 -3.78 10.92 3.49
N PHE A 218 -4.65 10.52 4.42
CA PHE A 218 -4.38 10.56 5.85
C PHE A 218 -5.19 9.49 6.58
N ILE A 219 -4.59 8.93 7.64
CA ILE A 219 -5.24 7.98 8.54
C ILE A 219 -4.97 8.41 9.98
N VAL A 220 -6.01 8.39 10.80
CA VAL A 220 -5.92 8.45 12.26
C VAL A 220 -6.53 7.18 12.82
N LEU A 221 -5.84 6.57 13.77
CA LEU A 221 -6.27 5.36 14.45
C LEU A 221 -6.14 5.56 15.96
N ARG A 222 -7.16 5.16 16.71
CA ARG A 222 -7.15 5.13 18.17
C ARG A 222 -7.53 3.74 18.63
N ASN A 223 -6.65 3.11 19.39
CA ASN A 223 -6.88 1.83 20.04
C ASN A 223 -6.57 1.96 21.52
N GLY A 224 -7.55 1.84 22.41
CA GLY A 224 -7.24 1.94 23.83
C GLY A 224 -6.56 3.25 24.20
N ASN A 225 -5.32 3.13 24.66
CA ASN A 225 -4.44 4.23 25.03
C ASN A 225 -3.41 4.57 23.94
N THR A 226 -3.55 4.08 22.72
CA THR A 226 -2.68 4.46 21.61
C THR A 226 -3.42 5.34 20.62
N TYR A 227 -2.71 6.35 20.11
CA TYR A 227 -3.15 7.22 19.05
C TYR A 227 -2.09 7.23 17.97
N GLU A 228 -2.49 6.81 16.78
CA GLU A 228 -1.61 6.67 15.65
C GLU A 228 -2.09 7.57 14.51
N ALA A 229 -1.16 8.21 13.82
CA ALA A 229 -1.43 8.99 12.63
C ALA A 229 -0.49 8.59 11.50
N TYR A 230 -1.01 8.57 10.29
CA TYR A 230 -0.26 8.25 9.09
C TYR A 230 -0.63 9.26 8.00
N ILE A 231 0.38 9.93 7.44
CA ILE A 231 0.22 10.87 6.34
C ILE A 231 0.92 10.27 5.12
N GLN A 232 0.20 10.20 4.00
CA GLN A 232 0.75 9.70 2.75
C GLN A 232 1.60 10.77 2.05
N GLY A 233 2.74 10.32 1.52
CA GLY A 233 3.75 11.15 0.88
C GLY A 233 3.27 11.88 -0.35
N SER A 234 2.73 11.14 -1.31
CA SER A 234 2.08 11.68 -2.50
C SER A 234 0.74 10.96 -2.69
N VAL A 235 -0.25 11.70 -3.17
CA VAL A 235 -1.57 11.16 -3.49
C VAL A 235 -1.81 11.40 -4.96
N THR A 236 -2.18 10.36 -5.69
CA THR A 236 -2.60 10.54 -7.08
C THR A 236 -4.03 11.08 -7.06
N GLU A 237 -4.31 12.18 -7.77
CA GLU A 237 -5.70 12.54 -8.11
C GLU A 237 -6.22 11.49 -9.09
N ASN A 238 -6.74 10.37 -8.59
CA ASN A 238 -7.27 9.32 -9.44
C ASN A 238 -8.67 9.70 -9.91
N THR A 239 -8.72 10.41 -11.04
CA THR A 239 -9.96 10.61 -11.80
C THR A 239 -10.28 9.42 -12.71
N TYR A 240 -9.42 8.40 -12.77
CA TYR A 240 -9.52 7.30 -13.71
C TYR A 240 -10.13 6.04 -13.10
N THR A 241 -11.18 5.54 -13.74
CA THR A 241 -11.71 4.19 -13.52
C THR A 241 -10.71 3.17 -14.07
N LEU A 242 -10.25 2.24 -13.23
CA LEU A 242 -9.28 1.21 -13.61
C LEU A 242 -9.97 0.03 -14.30
N ALA A 243 -11.17 -0.31 -13.83
CA ALA A 243 -12.02 -1.35 -14.36
C ALA A 243 -13.48 -1.05 -14.02
N ASP A 244 -14.42 -1.72 -14.66
CA ASP A 244 -15.81 -1.68 -14.21
C ASP A 244 -15.93 -2.22 -12.79
N ALA A 245 -16.87 -1.65 -12.03
CA ALA A 245 -17.13 -2.11 -10.67
C ALA A 245 -17.57 -3.58 -10.68
N ILE A 246 -17.02 -4.36 -9.76
CA ILE A 246 -17.39 -5.77 -9.55
C ILE A 246 -18.76 -5.83 -8.85
N VAL A 247 -19.05 -4.85 -7.99
CA VAL A 247 -20.28 -4.76 -7.22
C VAL A 247 -21.22 -3.69 -7.76
N GLU A 248 -22.52 -3.83 -7.51
CA GLU A 248 -23.50 -2.80 -7.80
C GLU A 248 -23.21 -1.53 -6.99
N ILE A 249 -22.78 -0.47 -7.68
CA ILE A 249 -22.54 0.87 -7.11
C ILE A 249 -23.81 1.74 -7.06
N THR A 250 -24.97 1.18 -7.38
CA THR A 250 -26.23 1.94 -7.35
C THR A 250 -26.68 2.16 -5.90
N PRO A 251 -27.35 3.29 -5.60
CA PRO A 251 -27.73 3.58 -4.22
C PRO A 251 -28.63 2.50 -3.62
N ARG A 252 -28.44 2.23 -2.32
CA ARG A 252 -29.16 1.19 -1.55
C ARG A 252 -28.97 -0.25 -2.04
N ARG A 253 -27.84 -0.53 -2.70
CA ARG A 253 -27.38 -1.88 -3.08
C ARG A 253 -26.08 -2.28 -2.37
N GLU A 254 -25.91 -1.80 -1.15
CA GLU A 254 -24.69 -1.94 -0.37
C GLU A 254 -24.37 -3.37 0.08
N THR A 255 -25.33 -4.30 0.00
CA THR A 255 -25.17 -5.68 0.47
C THR A 255 -24.03 -6.40 -0.25
N GLU A 256 -23.94 -6.25 -1.56
CA GLU A 256 -22.90 -6.90 -2.36
C GLU A 256 -21.50 -6.36 -2.01
N LEU A 257 -21.37 -5.04 -1.83
CA LEU A 257 -20.13 -4.42 -1.35
C LEU A 257 -19.78 -4.94 0.06
N SER A 258 -20.76 -5.00 0.97
CA SER A 258 -20.54 -5.52 2.33
C SER A 258 -20.03 -6.96 2.31
N ASP A 259 -20.68 -7.85 1.56
CA ASP A 259 -20.33 -9.26 1.47
C ASP A 259 -18.94 -9.44 0.85
N PHE A 260 -18.65 -8.70 -0.23
CA PHE A 260 -17.32 -8.68 -0.84
C PHE A 260 -16.26 -8.26 0.17
N LEU A 261 -16.46 -7.15 0.87
CA LEU A 261 -15.48 -6.63 1.84
C LEU A 261 -15.26 -7.62 3.00
N GLN A 262 -16.31 -8.27 3.50
CA GLN A 262 -16.17 -9.27 4.57
C GLN A 262 -15.34 -10.48 4.11
N LEU A 263 -15.61 -11.02 2.92
CA LEU A 263 -14.86 -12.13 2.36
C LEU A 263 -13.40 -11.75 2.07
N TYR A 264 -13.21 -10.58 1.45
CA TYR A 264 -11.90 -10.06 1.10
C TYR A 264 -11.03 -9.83 2.36
N MET A 265 -11.56 -9.12 3.35
CA MET A 265 -10.86 -8.83 4.61
C MET A 265 -10.51 -10.09 5.39
N LYS A 266 -11.32 -11.15 5.32
CA LYS A 266 -11.03 -12.45 5.95
C LYS A 266 -9.95 -13.24 5.22
N ALA A 267 -9.88 -13.11 3.89
CA ALA A 267 -8.93 -13.84 3.05
C ALA A 267 -7.56 -13.14 2.97
N ARG A 268 -7.55 -11.80 2.94
CA ARG A 268 -6.37 -10.98 2.64
C ARG A 268 -5.18 -11.22 3.58
N PRO A 269 -5.33 -11.32 4.92
CA PRO A 269 -4.21 -11.60 5.82
C PRO A 269 -3.56 -12.97 5.64
N LYS A 270 -4.21 -13.93 4.94
CA LYS A 270 -3.74 -15.31 4.77
C LYS A 270 -2.70 -15.48 3.65
N GLY A 271 -1.87 -14.47 3.40
CA GLY A 271 -0.79 -14.55 2.42
C GLY A 271 -1.22 -14.33 0.95
N LEU A 272 -2.43 -13.82 0.71
CA LEU A 272 -2.86 -13.41 -0.63
C LEU A 272 -2.23 -12.07 -1.07
N ASN A 273 -1.11 -11.67 -0.44
CA ASN A 273 -0.37 -10.42 -0.65
C ASN A 273 -0.17 -10.10 -2.14
N HIS A 274 0.08 -11.11 -2.97
CA HIS A 274 0.31 -10.96 -4.40
C HIS A 274 -0.92 -10.49 -5.22
N LEU A 275 -2.15 -10.67 -4.73
CA LEU A 275 -3.35 -10.23 -5.45
C LEU A 275 -3.37 -8.72 -5.68
N VAL A 276 -2.89 -7.94 -4.71
CA VAL A 276 -2.75 -6.48 -4.86
C VAL A 276 -1.76 -6.11 -5.94
N ASN A 277 -0.70 -6.90 -6.12
CA ASN A 277 0.31 -6.61 -7.13
C ASN A 277 -0.29 -6.78 -8.52
N TYR A 278 -1.21 -7.73 -8.69
CA TYR A 278 -1.98 -7.86 -9.92
C TYR A 278 -2.91 -6.67 -10.11
N TRP A 279 -3.61 -6.23 -9.08
CA TRP A 279 -4.46 -5.03 -9.12
C TRP A 279 -3.67 -3.76 -9.48
N HIS A 280 -2.53 -3.52 -8.84
CA HIS A 280 -1.65 -2.39 -9.18
C HIS A 280 -1.07 -2.48 -10.57
N ARG A 281 -0.73 -3.68 -11.07
CA ARG A 281 -0.29 -3.83 -12.47
C ARG A 281 -1.40 -3.49 -13.46
N LEU A 282 -2.66 -3.80 -13.15
CA LEU A 282 -3.80 -3.38 -13.96
C LEU A 282 -3.94 -1.85 -14.00
N LYS A 283 -3.64 -1.14 -12.91
CA LYS A 283 -3.62 0.34 -12.87
C LYS A 283 -2.76 0.93 -13.99
N ASP A 284 -1.57 0.38 -14.17
CA ASP A 284 -0.57 0.89 -15.12
C ASP A 284 -0.83 0.45 -16.58
N ILE A 285 -1.73 -0.52 -16.81
CA ILE A 285 -2.07 -1.02 -18.15
C ILE A 285 -2.77 0.03 -19.00
N SER A 286 -3.57 0.91 -18.39
CA SER A 286 -4.22 2.03 -19.08
C SER A 286 -3.24 2.97 -19.80
N LYS A 287 -1.94 2.90 -19.47
CA LYS A 287 -0.84 3.69 -20.04
C LYS A 287 0.01 2.92 -21.05
N ALA A 288 -0.28 1.64 -21.32
CA ALA A 288 0.52 0.77 -22.19
C ALA A 288 -0.17 0.54 -23.56
N ASN A 289 0.62 0.28 -24.61
CA ASN A 289 0.09 -0.16 -25.91
C ASN A 289 -0.69 -1.49 -25.75
N THR A 290 -1.71 -1.69 -26.58
CA THR A 290 -2.72 -2.77 -26.47
C THR A 290 -2.15 -4.18 -26.35
N GLU A 291 -1.03 -4.48 -27.01
CA GLU A 291 -0.36 -5.78 -26.91
C GLU A 291 0.37 -6.00 -25.58
N ALA A 292 1.05 -4.96 -25.06
CA ALA A 292 1.70 -5.02 -23.76
C ALA A 292 0.65 -5.12 -22.64
N ALA A 293 -0.47 -4.41 -22.79
CA ALA A 293 -1.65 -4.54 -21.93
C ALA A 293 -2.18 -5.97 -21.89
N ALA A 294 -2.39 -6.59 -23.06
CA ALA A 294 -2.89 -7.96 -23.18
C ALA A 294 -1.94 -9.00 -22.55
N LEU A 295 -0.63 -8.86 -22.76
CA LEU A 295 0.37 -9.75 -22.15
C LEU A 295 0.36 -9.64 -20.62
N VAL A 296 0.36 -8.41 -20.08
CA VAL A 296 0.31 -8.18 -18.63
C VAL A 296 -0.98 -8.75 -18.03
N LEU A 297 -2.12 -8.56 -18.71
CA LEU A 297 -3.40 -9.17 -18.32
C LEU A 297 -3.31 -10.69 -18.27
N CYS A 298 -2.86 -11.35 -19.35
CA CYS A 298 -2.74 -12.80 -19.43
C CYS A 298 -1.83 -13.38 -18.34
N VAL A 299 -0.64 -12.79 -18.13
CA VAL A 299 0.33 -13.24 -17.11
C VAL A 299 -0.23 -13.07 -15.70
N ASN A 300 -0.95 -11.98 -15.44
CA ASN A 300 -1.56 -11.74 -14.13
C ASN A 300 -2.74 -12.71 -13.88
N ILE A 301 -3.61 -12.95 -14.86
CA ILE A 301 -4.70 -13.93 -14.77
C ILE A 301 -4.13 -15.34 -14.55
N GLU A 302 -3.14 -15.75 -15.33
CA GLU A 302 -2.46 -17.05 -15.16
C GLU A 302 -1.85 -17.18 -13.76
N GLY A 303 -1.17 -16.13 -13.28
CA GLY A 303 -0.61 -16.08 -11.94
C GLY A 303 -1.67 -16.18 -10.84
N MET A 304 -2.79 -15.46 -10.97
CA MET A 304 -3.92 -15.52 -10.05
C MET A 304 -4.52 -16.93 -9.99
N VAL A 305 -4.80 -17.54 -11.14
CA VAL A 305 -5.34 -18.90 -11.23
C VAL A 305 -4.37 -19.90 -10.59
N LYS A 306 -3.08 -19.85 -10.96
CA LYS A 306 -2.08 -20.75 -10.38
C LYS A 306 -1.96 -20.60 -8.87
N ASN A 307 -1.96 -19.38 -8.35
CA ASN A 307 -1.84 -19.15 -6.90
C ASN A 307 -3.11 -19.56 -6.15
N TYR A 308 -4.29 -19.25 -6.70
CA TYR A 308 -5.56 -19.62 -6.08
C TYR A 308 -5.74 -21.15 -6.00
N PHE A 309 -5.41 -21.86 -7.08
CA PHE A 309 -5.48 -23.32 -7.13
C PHE A 309 -4.21 -24.03 -6.62
N SER A 310 -3.16 -23.29 -6.23
CA SER A 310 -1.94 -23.91 -5.70
C SER A 310 -2.14 -24.66 -4.38
N ILE A 311 -3.24 -24.38 -3.67
CA ILE A 311 -3.60 -25.02 -2.40
C ILE A 311 -4.60 -26.18 -2.60
N SER A 312 -5.16 -26.39 -3.80
CA SER A 312 -6.23 -27.37 -4.01
C SER A 312 -5.90 -28.45 -5.03
N THR A 313 -4.89 -29.27 -4.74
CA THR A 313 -4.94 -30.75 -4.89
C THR A 313 -3.58 -31.29 -4.49
N ASP A 314 -3.44 -31.72 -3.23
CA ASP A 314 -2.44 -32.74 -2.92
C ASP A 314 -2.89 -33.99 -3.67
N LEU A 315 -2.35 -34.18 -4.89
CA LEU A 315 -2.51 -35.42 -5.63
C LEU A 315 -1.89 -36.52 -4.78
N ASP A 316 -2.67 -37.55 -4.44
CA ASP A 316 -2.14 -38.69 -3.70
C ASP A 316 -1.01 -39.39 -4.48
N GLU A 317 -0.19 -40.16 -3.76
CA GLU A 317 0.97 -40.84 -4.36
C GLU A 317 0.57 -41.77 -5.51
N THR A 318 -0.65 -42.30 -5.49
CA THR A 318 -1.21 -43.15 -6.54
C THR A 318 -1.44 -42.35 -7.82
N THR A 319 -2.05 -41.18 -7.72
CA THR A 319 -2.32 -40.27 -8.83
C THR A 319 -1.03 -39.69 -9.40
N LEU A 320 -0.06 -39.34 -8.54
CA LEU A 320 1.27 -38.91 -8.98
C LEU A 320 2.01 -40.01 -9.75
N LYS A 321 1.87 -41.27 -9.31
CA LYS A 321 2.44 -42.42 -9.99
C LYS A 321 1.76 -42.67 -11.33
N GLU A 322 0.43 -42.60 -11.41
CA GLU A 322 -0.33 -42.72 -12.65
C GLU A 322 0.05 -41.65 -13.68
N ILE A 323 0.24 -40.39 -13.24
CA ILE A 323 0.71 -39.29 -14.10
C ILE A 323 2.12 -39.59 -14.63
N SER A 324 3.01 -40.07 -13.76
CA SER A 324 4.38 -40.45 -14.14
C SER A 324 4.40 -41.62 -15.13
N ASP A 325 3.60 -42.67 -14.88
CA ASP A 325 3.52 -43.86 -15.71
C ASP A 325 2.89 -43.53 -17.08
N THR A 326 1.84 -42.71 -17.10
CA THR A 326 1.22 -42.20 -18.33
C THR A 326 2.20 -41.39 -19.17
N ARG A 327 3.00 -40.52 -18.53
CA ARG A 327 4.06 -39.75 -19.21
C ARG A 327 5.13 -40.65 -19.82
N ASN A 328 5.56 -41.68 -19.09
CA ASN A 328 6.53 -42.65 -19.58
C ASN A 328 5.98 -43.45 -20.76
N PHE A 329 4.70 -43.86 -20.69
CA PHE A 329 4.02 -44.56 -21.77
C PHE A 329 3.90 -43.71 -23.04
N ILE A 330 3.54 -42.42 -22.93
CA ILE A 330 3.42 -41.53 -24.09
C ILE A 330 4.80 -41.30 -24.72
N LYS A 331 5.85 -41.13 -23.91
CA LYS A 331 7.23 -41.00 -24.39
C LYS A 331 7.75 -42.28 -25.05
N SER A 332 7.43 -43.46 -24.52
CA SER A 332 7.84 -44.73 -25.13
C SER A 332 7.02 -45.08 -26.37
N SER A 333 5.82 -44.51 -26.51
CA SER A 333 4.91 -44.68 -27.64
C SER A 333 4.99 -43.56 -28.67
N GLU A 334 6.06 -42.75 -28.66
CA GLU A 334 6.25 -41.57 -29.53
C GLU A 334 6.22 -41.92 -31.03
N SER A 335 6.50 -43.18 -31.38
CA SER A 335 6.39 -43.70 -32.76
C SER A 335 4.95 -43.96 -33.22
N ASN A 336 3.99 -44.11 -32.30
CA ASN A 336 2.60 -44.47 -32.57
C ASN A 336 1.60 -43.32 -32.34
N ILE A 337 2.05 -42.21 -31.76
CA ILE A 337 1.23 -41.04 -31.46
C ILE A 337 1.73 -39.87 -32.33
N PRO A 338 0.86 -39.16 -33.07
CA PRO A 338 1.25 -37.96 -33.79
C PRO A 338 1.94 -36.95 -32.84
N LYS A 339 3.11 -36.45 -33.23
CA LYS A 339 3.96 -35.58 -32.39
C LYS A 339 3.22 -34.39 -31.79
N THR A 340 2.31 -33.77 -32.53
CA THR A 340 1.45 -32.67 -32.07
C THR A 340 0.52 -33.10 -30.92
N GLY A 341 -0.07 -34.29 -31.02
CA GLY A 341 -0.91 -34.86 -29.96
C GLY A 341 -0.09 -35.26 -28.72
N ALA A 342 1.05 -35.89 -28.93
CA ALA A 342 1.96 -36.25 -27.83
C ALA A 342 2.43 -35.01 -27.05
N ASN A 343 2.82 -33.94 -27.74
CA ASN A 343 3.26 -32.70 -27.12
C ASN A 343 2.14 -31.97 -26.38
N ALA A 344 0.91 -31.96 -26.93
CA ALA A 344 -0.24 -31.36 -26.26
C ALA A 344 -0.57 -32.09 -24.94
N ILE A 345 -0.55 -33.42 -24.94
CA ILE A 345 -0.84 -34.22 -23.74
C ILE A 345 0.29 -34.08 -22.71
N LEU A 346 1.56 -34.10 -23.14
CA LEU A 346 2.70 -33.89 -22.24
C LEU A 346 2.72 -32.49 -21.61
N SER A 347 2.29 -31.48 -22.38
CA SER A 347 2.15 -30.11 -21.87
C SER A 347 1.00 -29.98 -20.87
N PHE A 348 -0.12 -30.68 -21.10
CA PHE A 348 -1.27 -30.71 -20.20
C PHE A 348 -0.95 -31.41 -18.86
N LEU A 349 -0.21 -32.53 -18.91
CA LEU A 349 0.17 -33.29 -17.71
C LEU A 349 1.21 -32.56 -16.83
N GLY A 350 1.93 -31.58 -17.37
CA GLY A 350 2.94 -30.81 -16.63
C GLY A 350 4.08 -31.67 -16.05
N SER A 351 4.80 -31.09 -15.08
CA SER A 351 5.78 -31.81 -14.26
C SER A 351 5.31 -31.78 -12.81
N PRO A 352 4.91 -32.92 -12.21
CA PRO A 352 4.54 -32.93 -10.80
C PRO A 352 5.76 -32.55 -9.96
N LYS A 353 5.60 -31.55 -9.08
CA LYS A 353 6.65 -31.17 -8.13
C LYS A 353 6.68 -32.21 -7.02
N LYS A 354 7.77 -32.98 -6.91
CA LYS A 354 8.05 -33.76 -5.70
C LYS A 354 8.28 -32.81 -4.53
N LYS A 355 7.85 -33.25 -3.36
CA LYS A 355 8.01 -32.57 -2.08
C LYS A 355 9.50 -32.57 -1.70
N ASP A 356 10.26 -31.59 -2.19
CA ASP A 356 11.53 -31.26 -1.57
C ASP A 356 11.21 -30.54 -0.25
N GLY A 357 11.76 -31.08 0.84
CA GLY A 357 11.64 -30.52 2.17
C GLY A 357 11.91 -29.02 2.16
N ILE A 358 11.07 -28.30 2.90
CA ILE A 358 11.11 -26.86 3.09
C ILE A 358 12.56 -26.41 3.34
N SER A 359 13.16 -25.78 2.34
CA SER A 359 14.29 -24.88 2.49
C SER A 359 13.87 -23.54 1.88
N TYR A 360 13.51 -22.61 2.76
CA TYR A 360 13.27 -21.22 2.42
C TYR A 360 14.61 -20.58 2.04
N SER A 361 15.04 -20.68 0.78
CA SER A 361 16.11 -19.79 0.30
C SER A 361 16.20 -19.52 -1.21
N HIS A 362 15.55 -20.27 -2.12
CA HIS A 362 15.82 -20.12 -3.56
C HIS A 362 14.57 -20.06 -4.45
N ARG A 363 13.75 -19.00 -4.33
CA ARG A 363 12.69 -18.70 -5.31
C ARG A 363 12.47 -17.21 -5.61
N HIS A 364 13.54 -16.41 -5.58
CA HIS A 364 13.51 -15.04 -6.11
C HIS A 364 14.30 -14.82 -7.42
N GLU A 365 14.96 -15.85 -7.97
CA GLU A 365 15.88 -15.65 -9.11
C GLU A 365 15.34 -15.98 -10.52
N LEU A 366 14.06 -16.35 -10.69
CA LEU A 366 13.55 -16.76 -12.02
C LEU A 366 12.53 -15.81 -12.68
N VAL A 367 12.48 -14.54 -12.26
CA VAL A 367 11.67 -13.50 -12.93
C VAL A 367 12.53 -12.39 -13.56
N GLN A 368 13.87 -12.56 -13.65
CA GLN A 368 14.78 -11.55 -14.21
C GLN A 368 15.47 -11.94 -15.53
N ARG A 369 14.88 -12.84 -16.32
CA ARG A 369 15.28 -13.02 -17.72
C ARG A 369 14.07 -12.87 -18.62
N ASP A 370 13.75 -11.61 -18.88
CA ASP A 370 13.22 -11.07 -20.13
C ASP A 370 12.75 -9.62 -19.88
N ARG A 371 13.73 -8.74 -19.71
CA ARG A 371 13.66 -7.30 -20.00
C ARG A 371 15.03 -6.82 -20.44
#